data_AF-A0A965VZ81-F1
#
_entry.id   AF-A0A965VZ81-F1
#
_cell.length_a   1.000
_cell.length_b   1.000
_cell.length_c   1.000
_cell.angle_alpha   90.00
_cell.angle_beta   90.00
_cell.angle_gamma   90.00
#
_symmetry.space_group_name_H-M   'P 1'
#
loop_
_entity.id
_entity.type
_entity.pdbx_description
1 polymer ?
#
loop_
_entity_poly.entity_id
_entity_poly.type
_entity_poly.pdbx_seq_one_letter_code
_entity_poly.pdbx_strand_id
1 'polypeptide(L)'
;MKISFLTFILGFFIFLSLNRHSKSGIQNYHSEIWADKAGYYIYLPAFFIYNFQVDGLPAEIDKKTGNGFIVRDGKIITKYTYGVALLQAPFFIICHVLSKLCNLQDDGFSLIYHKSINIAAVIYSFFSFIFLFNFLIRYLKKKVVIITLACLYIGTNIFYYSVFETGMSHIYSLFLFASYLYLGPIANEQKKPIYVFLFGLIIGLII
;
A
#
# COMPACT_ATOMS: atom_id res chain seq x y z
N MET A 1 -22.75 10.06 -3.98
CA MET A 1 -22.30 10.60 -2.67
C MET A 1 -21.64 11.93 -2.97
N LYS A 2 -21.80 12.98 -2.16
CA LYS A 2 -21.13 14.27 -2.46
C LYS A 2 -19.62 14.08 -2.38
N ILE A 3 -18.87 14.67 -3.31
CA ILE A 3 -17.41 14.53 -3.37
C ILE A 3 -16.74 15.00 -2.08
N SER A 4 -17.28 16.07 -1.46
CA SER A 4 -16.83 16.59 -0.17
C SER A 4 -16.87 15.55 0.96
N PHE A 5 -17.88 14.68 0.97
CA PHE A 5 -18.02 13.63 1.97
C PHE A 5 -16.99 12.51 1.78
N LEU A 6 -16.71 12.15 0.51
CA LEU A 6 -15.66 11.18 0.18
C LEU A 6 -14.27 11.70 0.57
N THR A 7 -13.98 12.96 0.28
CA THR A 7 -12.73 13.62 0.67
C THR A 7 -12.59 13.67 2.19
N PHE A 8 -13.66 13.98 2.91
CA PHE A 8 -13.66 13.96 4.38
C PHE A 8 -13.34 12.58 4.94
N ILE A 9 -13.98 11.51 4.43
CA ILE A 9 -13.71 10.13 4.85
C ILE A 9 -12.24 9.76 4.61
N LEU A 10 -11.72 10.08 3.42
CA LEU A 10 -10.33 9.80 3.09
C LEU A 10 -9.37 10.54 4.06
N GLY A 11 -9.60 11.83 4.27
CA GLY A 11 -8.81 12.63 5.21
C GLY A 11 -8.88 12.11 6.65
N PHE A 12 -10.05 11.66 7.09
CA PHE A 12 -10.23 11.06 8.42
C PHE A 12 -9.41 9.78 8.60
N PHE A 13 -9.42 8.87 7.61
CA PHE A 13 -8.63 7.63 7.70
C PHE A 13 -7.12 7.87 7.58
N ILE A 14 -6.69 8.84 6.77
CA ILE A 14 -5.28 9.27 6.73
C ILE A 14 -4.87 9.78 8.10
N PHE A 15 -5.66 10.67 8.69
CA PHE A 15 -5.42 11.18 10.04
C PHE A 15 -5.36 10.05 11.06
N LEU A 16 -6.31 9.10 11.02
CA LEU A 16 -6.36 7.98 11.96
C LEU A 16 -5.11 7.09 11.88
N SER A 17 -4.69 6.72 10.67
CA SER A 17 -3.48 5.90 10.45
C SER A 17 -2.21 6.64 10.89
N LEU A 18 -2.05 7.91 10.51
CA LEU A 18 -0.89 8.70 10.93
C LEU A 18 -0.85 8.94 12.44
N ASN A 19 -2.01 9.21 13.05
CA ASN A 19 -2.10 9.41 14.50
C ASN A 19 -1.79 8.12 15.26
N ARG A 20 -2.25 6.97 14.77
CA ARG A 20 -1.96 5.67 15.36
C ARG A 20 -0.45 5.41 15.46
N HIS A 21 0.30 5.78 14.42
CA HIS A 21 1.76 5.56 14.34
C HIS A 21 2.60 6.75 14.84
N SER A 22 1.96 7.83 15.29
CA SER A 22 2.69 9.02 15.76
C SER A 22 3.56 8.76 16.99
N LYS A 23 3.23 7.74 17.80
CA LYS A 23 3.91 7.42 19.07
C LYS A 23 4.67 6.09 19.04
N SER A 24 4.58 5.30 17.98
CA SER A 24 5.25 4.00 17.88
C SER A 24 6.76 4.13 17.64
N GLY A 25 7.21 5.24 17.05
CA GLY A 25 8.58 5.38 16.56
C GLY A 25 8.84 4.50 15.34
N ILE A 26 10.09 4.50 14.84
CA ILE A 26 10.51 3.68 13.69
C ILE A 26 11.42 2.53 14.13
N GLN A 27 11.64 1.56 13.23
CA GLN A 27 12.60 0.45 13.44
C GLN A 27 12.31 -0.42 14.67
N ASN A 28 11.04 -0.70 14.90
CA ASN A 28 10.58 -1.60 15.96
C ASN A 28 9.36 -2.41 15.48
N TYR A 29 8.90 -3.34 16.30
CA TYR A 29 7.83 -4.27 15.92
C TYR A 29 6.47 -3.64 15.63
N HIS A 30 6.23 -2.40 16.07
CA HIS A 30 5.02 -1.63 15.72
C HIS A 30 5.18 -0.78 14.46
N SER A 31 6.38 -0.70 13.89
CA SER A 31 6.66 0.19 12.76
C SER A 31 6.21 -0.41 11.43
N GLU A 32 5.91 0.46 10.47
CA GLU A 32 5.39 0.13 9.13
C GLU A 32 6.39 -0.66 8.29
N ILE A 33 7.69 -0.50 8.56
CA ILE A 33 8.79 -1.20 7.90
C ILE A 33 9.42 -2.16 8.93
N TRP A 34 8.74 -3.27 9.17
CA TRP A 34 9.17 -4.32 10.09
C TRP A 34 8.76 -5.72 9.62
N ALA A 35 9.64 -6.71 9.82
CA ALA A 35 9.47 -8.10 9.43
C ALA A 35 9.04 -8.21 7.96
N ASP A 36 7.99 -8.98 7.64
CA ASP A 36 7.48 -9.17 6.28
C ASP A 36 7.33 -7.86 5.49
N LYS A 37 6.86 -6.80 6.15
CA LYS A 37 6.67 -5.46 5.55
C LYS A 37 8.00 -4.89 5.04
N ALA A 38 9.08 -5.08 5.78
CA ALA A 38 10.42 -4.67 5.36
C ALA A 38 10.92 -5.49 4.17
N GLY A 39 10.61 -6.79 4.13
CA GLY A 39 10.95 -7.67 3.03
C GLY A 39 10.22 -7.33 1.73
N TYR A 40 8.95 -6.91 1.80
CA TYR A 40 8.23 -6.32 0.68
C TYR A 40 8.81 -4.97 0.27
N TYR A 41 9.17 -4.14 1.24
CA TYR A 41 9.53 -2.74 1.03
C TYR A 41 10.92 -2.54 0.40
N ILE A 42 11.90 -3.38 0.76
CA ILE A 42 13.33 -3.19 0.45
C ILE A 42 13.64 -2.94 -1.04
N TYR A 43 12.82 -3.45 -1.95
CA TYR A 43 12.92 -3.19 -3.38
C TYR A 43 12.91 -1.70 -3.74
N LEU A 44 12.16 -0.87 -2.99
CA LEU A 44 12.04 0.56 -3.23
C LEU A 44 13.35 1.31 -3.00
N PRO A 45 13.92 1.35 -1.77
CA PRO A 45 15.21 2.00 -1.56
C PRO A 45 16.32 1.34 -2.36
N ALA A 46 16.32 0.00 -2.51
CA ALA A 46 17.32 -0.68 -3.32
C ALA A 46 17.33 -0.19 -4.77
N PHE A 47 16.17 -0.05 -5.41
CA PHE A 47 16.07 0.41 -6.80
C PHE A 47 16.31 1.93 -6.94
N PHE A 48 15.64 2.75 -6.12
CA PHE A 48 15.61 4.20 -6.32
C PHE A 48 16.77 4.97 -5.69
N ILE A 49 17.43 4.40 -4.67
CA ILE A 49 18.47 5.10 -3.90
C ILE A 49 19.82 4.41 -4.05
N TYR A 50 19.86 3.08 -3.90
CA TYR A 50 21.12 2.34 -3.73
C TYR A 50 21.56 1.54 -4.95
N ASN A 51 20.85 1.58 -6.08
CA ASN A 51 21.16 0.80 -7.29
C ASN A 51 21.40 -0.71 -7.02
N PHE A 52 20.64 -1.29 -6.09
CA PHE A 52 20.77 -2.65 -5.55
C PHE A 52 22.12 -2.98 -4.89
N GLN A 53 22.93 -1.96 -4.61
CA GLN A 53 24.17 -2.11 -3.86
C GLN A 53 23.89 -2.04 -2.36
N VAL A 54 24.70 -2.76 -1.59
CA VAL A 54 24.66 -2.68 -0.12
C VAL A 54 25.36 -1.42 0.38
N ASP A 55 26.31 -0.90 -0.40
CA ASP A 55 27.05 0.29 -0.09
C ASP A 55 26.10 1.49 0.04
N GLY A 56 26.09 2.12 1.21
CA GLY A 56 25.22 3.25 1.53
C GLY A 56 23.93 2.89 2.27
N LEU A 57 23.55 1.61 2.35
CA LEU A 57 22.43 1.21 3.22
C LEU A 57 22.69 1.62 4.67
N PRO A 58 21.67 2.05 5.44
CA PRO A 58 21.86 2.34 6.84
C PRO A 58 22.39 1.11 7.61
N ALA A 59 23.28 1.35 8.56
CA ALA A 59 23.93 0.26 9.29
C ALA A 59 22.92 -0.63 10.04
N GLU A 60 23.03 -1.94 9.83
CA GLU A 60 22.17 -2.99 10.39
C GLU A 60 20.67 -2.79 10.10
N ILE A 61 20.34 -2.17 8.96
CA ILE A 61 18.95 -1.88 8.62
C ILE A 61 18.08 -3.14 8.48
N ASP A 62 18.66 -4.26 8.07
CA ASP A 62 18.01 -5.57 8.03
C ASP A 62 17.54 -6.01 9.43
N LYS A 63 18.42 -5.93 10.43
CA LYS A 63 18.09 -6.25 11.83
C LYS A 63 17.12 -5.24 12.44
N LYS A 64 17.35 -3.95 12.21
CA LYS A 64 16.50 -2.83 12.69
C LYS A 64 15.09 -2.85 12.11
N THR A 65 14.91 -3.52 10.98
CA THR A 65 13.59 -3.74 10.36
C THR A 65 13.08 -5.17 10.57
N GLY A 66 13.60 -5.88 11.57
CA GLY A 66 13.03 -7.16 12.01
C GLY A 66 13.38 -8.35 11.12
N ASN A 67 14.49 -8.29 10.39
CA ASN A 67 15.00 -9.36 9.51
C ASN A 67 14.01 -9.78 8.41
N GLY A 68 13.22 -8.83 7.88
CA GLY A 68 12.36 -9.06 6.70
C GLY A 68 13.15 -9.34 5.41
N PHE A 69 14.38 -8.85 5.37
CA PHE A 69 15.41 -9.17 4.40
C PHE A 69 16.72 -9.36 5.16
N ILE A 70 17.74 -9.88 4.50
CA ILE A 70 19.09 -9.99 5.07
C ILE A 70 20.09 -9.34 4.14
N VAL A 71 21.14 -8.75 4.73
CA VAL A 71 22.30 -8.28 3.99
C VAL A 71 23.44 -9.27 4.20
N ARG A 72 23.87 -9.93 3.13
CA ARG A 72 24.93 -10.95 3.21
C ARG A 72 25.76 -10.96 1.92
N ASP A 73 27.07 -11.08 2.06
CA ASP A 73 28.03 -11.21 0.94
C ASP A 73 27.86 -10.08 -0.11
N GLY A 74 27.65 -8.85 0.37
CA GLY A 74 27.44 -7.66 -0.49
C GLY A 74 26.12 -7.65 -1.25
N LYS A 75 25.15 -8.49 -0.86
CA LYS A 75 23.83 -8.59 -1.51
C LYS A 75 22.69 -8.39 -0.53
N ILE A 76 21.60 -7.81 -1.05
CA ILE A 76 20.30 -7.74 -0.40
C ILE A 76 19.54 -9.01 -0.77
N ILE A 77 19.14 -9.81 0.22
CA ILE A 77 18.42 -11.07 0.01
C ILE A 77 17.06 -10.97 0.71
N THR A 78 15.99 -11.10 -0.07
CA THR A 78 14.61 -11.13 0.41
C THR A 78 13.88 -12.32 -0.20
N LYS A 79 13.02 -12.97 0.59
CA LYS A 79 12.17 -14.08 0.12
C LYS A 79 10.83 -13.61 -0.45
N TYR A 80 10.49 -12.35 -0.25
CA TYR A 80 9.22 -11.76 -0.65
C TYR A 80 9.32 -11.20 -2.07
N THR A 81 8.23 -11.23 -2.84
CA THR A 81 8.20 -10.66 -4.18
C THR A 81 7.97 -9.14 -4.15
N TYR A 82 8.29 -8.46 -5.25
CA TYR A 82 8.26 -6.99 -5.35
C TYR A 82 6.85 -6.39 -5.56
N GLY A 83 5.79 -7.20 -5.64
CA GLY A 83 4.45 -6.71 -6.03
C GLY A 83 3.90 -5.60 -5.11
N VAL A 84 4.10 -5.74 -3.80
CA VAL A 84 3.72 -4.70 -2.82
C VAL A 84 4.56 -3.43 -3.01
N ALA A 85 5.88 -3.59 -3.23
CA ALA A 85 6.77 -2.48 -3.52
C ALA A 85 6.30 -1.68 -4.74
N LEU A 86 5.91 -2.38 -5.82
CA LEU A 86 5.42 -1.75 -7.04
C LEU A 86 4.20 -0.85 -6.79
N LEU A 87 3.26 -1.31 -5.97
CA LEU A 87 2.08 -0.51 -5.59
C LEU A 87 2.45 0.63 -4.63
N GLN A 88 3.45 0.45 -3.77
CA GLN A 88 3.95 1.52 -2.91
C GLN A 88 4.84 2.55 -3.64
N ALA A 89 5.40 2.21 -4.80
CA ALA A 89 6.34 3.03 -5.56
C ALA A 89 5.90 4.48 -5.83
N PRO A 90 4.67 4.78 -6.30
CA PRO A 90 4.26 6.17 -6.51
C PRO A 90 4.31 7.01 -5.23
N PHE A 91 3.97 6.42 -4.08
CA PHE A 91 4.04 7.08 -2.77
C PHE A 91 5.47 7.28 -2.30
N PHE A 92 6.31 6.27 -2.51
CA PHE A 92 7.74 6.34 -2.21
C PHE A 92 8.43 7.44 -3.01
N ILE A 93 8.17 7.53 -4.33
CA ILE A 93 8.78 8.54 -5.20
C ILE A 93 8.37 9.95 -4.75
N ILE A 94 7.08 10.19 -4.51
CA ILE A 94 6.59 11.49 -4.03
C ILE A 94 7.28 11.84 -2.69
N CYS A 95 7.33 10.88 -1.77
CA CYS A 95 7.99 11.04 -0.48
C CYS A 95 9.49 11.34 -0.61
N HIS A 96 10.20 10.62 -1.48
CA HIS A 96 11.64 10.80 -1.72
C HIS A 96 11.96 12.17 -2.34
N VAL A 97 11.10 12.64 -3.26
CA VAL A 97 11.23 14.00 -3.81
C VAL A 97 10.99 15.03 -2.70
N LEU A 98 9.96 14.86 -1.88
CA LEU A 98 9.67 15.75 -0.76
C LEU A 98 10.79 15.75 0.29
N SER A 99 11.41 14.61 0.59
CA SER A 99 12.52 14.57 1.55
C SER A 99 13.70 15.41 1.06
N LYS A 100 14.03 15.34 -0.23
CA LYS A 100 15.08 16.18 -0.84
C LYS A 100 14.72 17.66 -0.80
N LEU A 101 13.49 18.03 -1.19
CA LEU A 101 13.06 19.43 -1.21
C LEU A 101 13.02 20.05 0.20
N CYS A 102 12.68 19.25 1.21
CA CYS A 102 12.58 19.69 2.60
C CYS A 102 13.87 19.49 3.41
N ASN A 103 14.98 19.04 2.80
CA ASN A 103 16.24 18.68 3.49
C ASN A 103 16.03 17.70 4.66
N LEU A 104 15.14 16.72 4.47
CA LEU A 104 14.91 15.61 5.40
C LEU A 104 15.83 14.44 5.02
N GLN A 105 16.09 13.55 5.98
CA GLN A 105 16.83 12.31 5.74
C GLN A 105 16.14 11.47 4.66
N ASP A 106 16.82 11.24 3.54
CA ASP A 106 16.28 10.65 2.33
C ASP A 106 16.81 9.23 2.07
N ASP A 107 17.22 8.51 3.12
CA ASP A 107 17.82 7.18 3.09
C ASP A 107 16.87 6.00 2.77
N GLY A 108 15.58 6.26 2.57
CA GLY A 108 14.56 5.24 2.33
C GLY A 108 14.01 4.59 3.60
N PHE A 109 14.47 4.96 4.80
CA PHE A 109 14.02 4.34 6.07
C PHE A 109 13.67 5.35 7.15
N SER A 110 13.89 6.64 6.91
CA SER A 110 13.47 7.72 7.81
C SER A 110 11.94 7.81 7.95
N LEU A 111 11.48 8.59 8.94
CA LEU A 111 10.07 8.70 9.33
C LEU A 111 9.12 9.05 8.18
N ILE A 112 9.58 9.83 7.19
CA ILE A 112 8.72 10.22 6.06
C ILE A 112 8.34 9.01 5.20
N TYR A 113 9.23 8.04 5.03
CA TYR A 113 8.98 6.81 4.29
C TYR A 113 7.97 5.90 4.98
N HIS A 114 8.08 5.77 6.30
CA HIS A 114 7.08 5.08 7.12
C HIS A 114 5.67 5.69 6.94
N LYS A 115 5.57 7.02 6.99
CA LYS A 115 4.32 7.74 6.74
C LYS A 115 3.78 7.55 5.33
N SER A 116 4.66 7.41 4.33
CA SER A 116 4.25 7.17 2.95
C SER A 116 3.50 5.83 2.80
N ILE A 117 3.92 4.79 3.55
CA ILE A 117 3.24 3.48 3.56
C ILE A 117 1.85 3.58 4.19
N ASN A 118 1.71 4.35 5.27
CA ASN A 118 0.39 4.63 5.86
C ASN A 118 -0.57 5.28 4.87
N ILE A 119 -0.09 6.30 4.16
CA ILE A 119 -0.88 7.00 3.15
C ILE A 119 -1.23 6.04 2.00
N ALA A 120 -0.27 5.23 1.53
CA ALA A 120 -0.50 4.24 0.47
C ALA A 120 -1.61 3.26 0.87
N ALA A 121 -1.53 2.64 2.05
CA ALA A 121 -2.51 1.69 2.54
C ALA A 121 -3.91 2.31 2.62
N VAL A 122 -4.05 3.52 3.16
CA VAL A 122 -5.34 4.19 3.26
C VAL A 122 -5.91 4.50 1.87
N ILE A 123 -5.10 4.98 0.93
CA ILE A 123 -5.54 5.26 -0.45
C ILE A 123 -5.99 3.97 -1.15
N TYR A 124 -5.20 2.90 -1.09
CA TYR A 124 -5.56 1.63 -1.72
C TYR A 124 -6.81 1.01 -1.08
N SER A 125 -6.93 1.05 0.25
CA SER A 125 -8.15 0.64 0.95
C SER A 125 -9.35 1.45 0.47
N PHE A 126 -9.25 2.79 0.42
CA PHE A 126 -10.34 3.66 -0.01
C PHE A 126 -10.82 3.34 -1.43
N PHE A 127 -9.90 3.20 -2.40
CA PHE A 127 -10.26 2.82 -3.77
C PHE A 127 -10.82 1.40 -3.87
N SER A 128 -10.33 0.46 -3.07
CA SER A 128 -10.89 -0.90 -3.00
C SER A 128 -12.39 -0.85 -2.69
N PHE A 129 -12.80 -0.07 -1.69
CA PHE A 129 -14.20 0.04 -1.30
C PHE A 129 -15.05 0.80 -2.33
N ILE A 130 -14.47 1.77 -3.05
CA ILE A 130 -15.15 2.42 -4.17
C ILE A 130 -15.43 1.41 -5.30
N PHE A 131 -14.44 0.60 -5.66
CA PHE A 131 -14.59 -0.41 -6.71
C PHE A 131 -15.56 -1.52 -6.30
N LEU A 132 -15.47 -2.02 -5.07
CA LEU A 132 -16.44 -2.99 -4.55
C LEU A 132 -17.85 -2.41 -4.50
N PHE A 133 -18.03 -1.14 -4.09
CA PHE A 133 -19.33 -0.48 -4.11
C PHE A 133 -19.92 -0.44 -5.52
N ASN A 134 -19.13 0.02 -6.49
CA ASN A 134 -19.55 0.14 -7.88
C ASN A 134 -19.77 -1.21 -8.58
N PHE A 135 -19.12 -2.26 -8.11
CA PHE A 135 -19.36 -3.63 -8.56
C PHE A 135 -20.68 -4.16 -7.97
N LEU A 136 -20.83 -4.13 -6.65
CA LEU A 136 -21.98 -4.71 -5.95
C LEU A 136 -23.30 -4.01 -6.25
N ILE A 137 -23.29 -2.70 -6.51
CA ILE A 137 -24.50 -1.92 -6.82
C ILE A 137 -25.17 -2.35 -8.14
N ARG A 138 -24.46 -3.10 -8.99
CA ARG A 138 -25.01 -3.69 -10.22
C ARG A 138 -25.98 -4.84 -9.92
N TYR A 139 -25.85 -5.47 -8.75
CA TYR A 139 -26.58 -6.69 -8.39
C TYR A 139 -27.48 -6.50 -7.15
N LEU A 140 -27.14 -5.55 -6.28
CA LEU A 140 -27.78 -5.39 -4.97
C LEU A 140 -28.30 -3.96 -4.77
N LYS A 141 -29.32 -3.83 -3.92
CA LYS A 141 -29.83 -2.52 -3.50
C LYS A 141 -28.77 -1.75 -2.71
N LYS A 142 -28.68 -0.44 -2.95
CA LYS A 142 -27.71 0.47 -2.31
C LYS A 142 -27.55 0.30 -0.80
N LYS A 143 -28.66 0.19 -0.07
CA LYS A 143 -28.65 0.02 1.39
C LYS A 143 -27.92 -1.28 1.79
N VAL A 144 -28.18 -2.38 1.08
CA VAL A 144 -27.54 -3.67 1.32
C VAL A 144 -26.03 -3.55 1.06
N VAL A 145 -25.63 -2.95 -0.07
CA VAL A 145 -24.20 -2.75 -0.40
C VAL A 145 -23.47 -1.97 0.70
N ILE A 146 -24.05 -0.87 1.19
CA ILE A 146 -23.42 -0.06 2.25
C ILE A 146 -23.24 -0.87 3.53
N ILE A 147 -24.26 -1.63 3.95
CA ILE A 147 -24.18 -2.47 5.15
C ILE A 147 -23.14 -3.58 4.95
N THR A 148 -23.16 -4.26 3.80
CA THR A 148 -22.19 -5.32 3.47
C THR A 148 -20.75 -4.79 3.52
N LEU A 149 -20.48 -3.64 2.91
CA LEU A 149 -19.14 -3.04 2.94
C LEU A 149 -18.74 -2.58 4.33
N ALA A 150 -19.66 -2.03 5.12
CA ALA A 150 -19.39 -1.68 6.51
C ALA A 150 -19.01 -2.93 7.33
N CYS A 151 -19.81 -4.00 7.23
CA CYS A 151 -19.54 -5.28 7.88
C CYS A 151 -18.22 -5.90 7.40
N LEU A 152 -17.90 -5.81 6.10
CA LEU A 152 -16.64 -6.30 5.57
C LEU A 152 -15.45 -5.55 6.17
N TYR A 153 -15.53 -4.22 6.28
CA TYR A 153 -14.45 -3.40 6.80
C TYR A 153 -14.18 -3.62 8.29
N ILE A 154 -15.25 -3.65 9.11
CA ILE A 154 -15.13 -3.74 10.59
C ILE A 154 -15.18 -5.17 11.12
N GLY A 155 -15.81 -6.09 10.38
CA GLY A 155 -16.00 -7.49 10.79
C GLY A 155 -14.89 -8.41 10.32
N THR A 156 -13.91 -7.90 9.57
CA THR A 156 -12.71 -8.63 9.15
C THR A 156 -11.45 -7.86 9.54
N ASN A 157 -10.28 -8.42 9.21
CA ASN A 157 -8.99 -7.77 9.48
C ASN A 157 -8.67 -6.59 8.55
N ILE A 158 -9.56 -6.18 7.65
CA ILE A 158 -9.29 -5.08 6.72
C ILE A 158 -9.02 -3.78 7.48
N PHE A 159 -9.83 -3.42 8.48
CA PHE A 159 -9.55 -2.24 9.31
C PHE A 159 -8.16 -2.28 9.96
N TYR A 160 -7.77 -3.47 10.45
CA TYR A 160 -6.47 -3.68 11.07
C TYR A 160 -5.33 -3.46 10.07
N TYR A 161 -5.39 -4.04 8.87
CA TYR A 161 -4.37 -3.85 7.84
C TYR A 161 -4.40 -2.46 7.20
N SER A 162 -5.53 -1.75 7.19
CA SER A 162 -5.62 -0.39 6.66
C SER A 162 -5.07 0.68 7.60
N VAL A 163 -5.06 0.44 8.91
CA VAL A 163 -4.73 1.47 9.92
C VAL A 163 -3.51 1.09 10.78
N PHE A 164 -3.40 -0.18 11.19
CA PHE A 164 -2.36 -0.65 12.11
C PHE A 164 -1.20 -1.30 11.35
N GLU A 165 -1.48 -2.21 10.43
CA GLU A 165 -0.47 -3.00 9.71
C GLU A 165 -0.41 -2.65 8.22
N THR A 166 -0.11 -1.38 7.95
CA THR A 166 -0.22 -0.73 6.62
C THR A 166 0.79 -1.22 5.57
N GLY A 167 1.91 -1.78 6.00
CA GLY A 167 2.94 -2.35 5.12
C GLY A 167 2.64 -3.76 4.63
N MET A 168 1.59 -4.41 5.13
CA MET A 168 1.25 -5.80 4.76
C MET A 168 0.57 -5.87 3.40
N SER A 169 0.73 -7.01 2.71
CA SER A 169 0.19 -7.25 1.36
C SER A 169 -1.34 -7.16 1.25
N HIS A 170 -2.08 -7.44 2.33
CA HIS A 170 -3.53 -7.62 2.35
C HIS A 170 -4.33 -6.49 1.69
N ILE A 171 -4.00 -5.22 1.98
CA ILE A 171 -4.74 -4.07 1.41
C ILE A 171 -4.43 -3.87 -0.07
N TYR A 172 -3.19 -4.13 -0.47
CA TYR A 172 -2.76 -4.07 -1.86
C TYR A 172 -3.43 -5.18 -2.69
N SER A 173 -3.50 -6.40 -2.16
CA SER A 173 -4.26 -7.50 -2.78
C SER A 173 -5.75 -7.20 -2.84
N LEU A 174 -6.35 -6.67 -1.77
CA LEU A 174 -7.76 -6.25 -1.75
C LEU A 174 -8.04 -5.24 -2.88
N PHE A 175 -7.15 -4.27 -3.08
CA PHE A 175 -7.26 -3.31 -4.17
C PHE A 175 -7.22 -3.97 -5.55
N LEU A 176 -6.28 -4.89 -5.79
CA LEU A 176 -6.18 -5.59 -7.07
C LEU A 176 -7.42 -6.44 -7.35
N PHE A 177 -7.91 -7.21 -6.37
CA PHE A 177 -9.12 -8.02 -6.53
C PHE A 177 -10.39 -7.17 -6.70
N ALA A 178 -10.52 -6.07 -5.94
CA ALA A 178 -11.62 -5.13 -6.11
C ALA A 178 -11.61 -4.48 -7.50
N SER A 179 -10.42 -4.11 -7.99
CA SER A 179 -10.21 -3.57 -9.33
C SER A 179 -10.57 -4.59 -10.41
N TYR A 180 -10.16 -5.86 -10.24
CA TYR A 180 -10.51 -6.98 -11.11
C TYR A 180 -12.03 -7.13 -11.21
N LEU A 181 -12.74 -7.21 -10.08
CA LEU A 181 -14.19 -7.35 -10.05
C LEU A 181 -14.91 -6.18 -10.72
N TYR A 182 -14.45 -4.96 -10.48
CA TYR A 182 -15.05 -3.77 -11.05
C TYR A 182 -14.80 -3.64 -12.57
N LEU A 183 -13.56 -3.89 -13.01
CA LEU A 183 -13.14 -3.73 -14.41
C LEU A 183 -13.56 -4.88 -15.31
N GLY A 184 -13.67 -6.12 -14.81
CA GLY A 184 -13.98 -7.29 -15.62
C GLY A 184 -15.24 -7.13 -16.49
N PRO A 185 -16.40 -6.80 -15.90
CA PRO A 185 -17.62 -6.53 -16.67
C PRO A 185 -17.44 -5.37 -17.66
N ILE A 186 -16.73 -4.29 -17.28
CA ILE A 186 -16.51 -3.12 -18.13
C ILE A 186 -15.66 -3.48 -19.35
N ALA A 187 -14.58 -4.23 -19.15
CA ALA A 187 -13.70 -4.68 -20.21
C ALA A 187 -14.44 -5.60 -21.18
N ASN A 188 -15.26 -6.51 -20.66
CA ASN A 188 -16.04 -7.45 -21.47
C ASN A 188 -17.18 -6.79 -22.26
N GLU A 189 -17.91 -5.86 -21.64
CA GLU A 189 -19.05 -5.18 -22.26
C GLU A 189 -18.60 -4.13 -23.28
N GLN A 190 -17.65 -3.25 -22.91
CA GLN A 190 -17.24 -2.15 -23.78
C GLN A 190 -16.22 -2.56 -24.83
N LYS A 191 -15.41 -3.59 -24.54
CA LYS A 191 -14.32 -4.09 -25.42
C LYS A 191 -13.36 -3.01 -25.94
N LYS A 192 -13.29 -1.86 -25.29
CA LYS A 192 -12.34 -0.81 -25.66
C LYS A 192 -10.93 -1.27 -25.29
N PRO A 193 -9.92 -1.05 -26.15
CA PRO A 193 -8.54 -1.51 -25.91
C PRO A 193 -8.00 -1.12 -24.54
N ILE A 194 -8.31 0.11 -24.08
CA ILE A 194 -7.88 0.60 -22.77
C ILE A 194 -8.40 -0.26 -21.60
N TYR A 195 -9.67 -0.68 -21.61
CA TYR A 195 -10.22 -1.48 -20.52
C TYR A 195 -9.70 -2.92 -20.54
N VAL A 196 -9.51 -3.50 -21.73
CA VAL A 196 -8.90 -4.83 -21.88
C VAL A 196 -7.46 -4.81 -21.41
N PHE A 197 -6.69 -3.78 -21.80
CA PHE A 197 -5.31 -3.59 -21.34
C PHE A 197 -5.23 -3.42 -19.83
N LEU A 198 -6.03 -2.51 -19.25
CA LEU A 198 -6.06 -2.30 -17.80
C LEU A 198 -6.47 -3.56 -17.03
N PHE A 199 -7.45 -4.31 -17.55
CA PHE A 199 -7.87 -5.58 -16.95
C PHE A 199 -6.75 -6.63 -17.01
N GLY A 200 -6.07 -6.77 -18.15
CA GLY A 200 -4.91 -7.65 -18.28
C GLY A 200 -3.76 -7.26 -17.36
N LEU A 201 -3.49 -5.96 -17.20
CA LEU A 201 -2.50 -5.44 -16.26
C LEU A 201 -2.85 -5.81 -14.82
N ILE A 202 -4.11 -5.63 -14.40
CA ILE A 202 -4.55 -6.01 -13.04
C ILE A 202 -4.39 -7.52 -12.81
N ILE A 203 -4.76 -8.36 -13.78
CA ILE A 203 -4.54 -9.82 -13.68
C ILE A 203 -3.06 -10.14 -13.55
N GLY A 204 -2.21 -9.52 -14.36
CA GLY A 204 -0.75 -9.71 -14.30
C GLY A 204 -0.14 -9.27 -12.97
N LEU A 205 -0.73 -8.30 -12.27
CA LEU A 205 -0.29 -7.88 -10.93
C LEU A 205 -0.79 -8.78 -9.79
N ILE A 206 -1.83 -9.59 -10.04
CA ILE A 206 -2.39 -10.52 -9.03
C ILE A 206 -1.55 -11.80 -8.95
N ILE A 207 -0.98 -12.24 -10.07
CA ILE A 207 -0.15 -13.45 -10.20
C ILE A 207 1.28 -13.17 -9.71
#